data_AF-A5PB44-F1
#
_entry.id   AF-A5PB44-F1
#
_cell.length_a   1.000
_cell.length_b   1.000
_cell.length_c   1.000
_cell.angle_alpha   90.00
_cell.angle_beta   90.00
_cell.angle_gamma   90.00
#
_symmetry.space_group_name_H-M   'P 1'
#
loop_
_entity.id
_entity.type
_entity.pdbx_description
1 polymer ?
#
loop_
_entity_poly.entity_id
_entity_poly.type
_entity_poly.pdbx_seq_one_letter_code
_entity_poly.pdbx_strand_id
1 'polypeptide(L)' 'MTAISQTYDFQVAQADAAAIEAGEAALENARLRALRSEAAWREMADRTLRMQKEREKARRARELQSFAMLEPERKAAP' A
#
# COMPACT_ATOMS: atom_id res chain seq x y z
N MET A 1 9.53 -9.87 -3.47
CA MET A 1 8.76 -8.75 -2.88
C MET A 1 9.32 -7.43 -3.41
N THR A 2 8.47 -6.49 -3.83
CA THR A 2 8.91 -5.13 -4.17
C THR A 2 9.07 -4.30 -2.89
N ALA A 3 9.92 -3.27 -2.90
CA ALA A 3 10.16 -2.42 -1.73
C ALA A 3 8.86 -1.80 -1.14
N ILE A 4 7.85 -1.52 -1.99
CA ILE A 4 6.57 -0.98 -1.53
C ILE A 4 5.75 -2.05 -0.78
N SER A 5 5.80 -3.31 -1.21
CA SER A 5 5.16 -4.42 -0.50
C SER A 5 5.78 -4.60 0.88
N GLN A 6 7.12 -4.65 0.94
CA GLN A 6 7.85 -4.76 2.21
C GLN A 6 7.55 -3.60 3.17
N THR A 7 7.41 -2.38 2.64
CA THR A 7 7.03 -1.20 3.43
C THR A 7 5.62 -1.31 3.99
N TYR A 8 4.66 -1.76 3.17
CA TYR A 8 3.28 -1.98 3.61
C TYR A 8 3.20 -3.06 4.69
N ASP A 9 3.85 -4.21 4.48
CA ASP A 9 3.85 -5.32 5.43
C ASP A 9 4.45 -4.91 6.77
N PHE A 10 5.53 -4.13 6.76
CA PHE A 10 6.11 -3.55 7.96
C PHE A 10 5.15 -2.60 8.68
N GLN A 11 4.49 -1.69 7.96
CA GLN A 11 3.53 -0.75 8.55
C GLN A 11 2.33 -1.46 9.18
N VAL A 12 1.83 -2.53 8.54
CA VAL A 12 0.77 -3.37 9.10
C VAL A 12 1.23 -4.08 10.37
N ALA A 13 2.42 -4.69 10.37
CA ALA A 13 2.97 -5.35 11.55
C ALA A 13 3.12 -4.38 12.74
N GLN A 14 3.56 -3.14 12.49
CA GLN A 14 3.65 -2.11 13.53
C GLN A 14 2.27 -1.69 14.06
N ALA A 15 1.27 -1.60 13.18
CA ALA A 15 -0.11 -1.33 13.61
C ALA A 15 -0.65 -2.45 14.51
N ASP A 16 -0.45 -3.70 14.12
CA ASP A 16 -0.91 -4.87 14.87
C ASP A 16 -0.21 -4.96 16.24
N ALA A 17 1.10 -4.69 16.30
CA ALA A 17 1.84 -4.64 17.54
C ALA A 17 1.31 -3.54 18.49
N ALA A 18 1.00 -2.35 17.98
CA ALA A 18 0.42 -1.27 18.77
C ALA A 18 -1.00 -1.59 19.25
N ALA A 19 -1.80 -2.32 18.46
CA ALA A 19 -3.12 -2.78 18.86
C ALA A 19 -3.04 -3.79 20.02
N ILE A 20 -2.06 -4.70 19.98
CA ILE A 20 -1.77 -5.64 21.07
C ILE A 20 -1.36 -4.87 22.34
N GLU A 21 -0.43 -3.92 22.23
CA GLU A 21 0.00 -3.07 23.35
C GLU A 21 -1.19 -2.34 23.98
N ALA A 22 -2.12 -1.81 23.18
CA ALA A 22 -3.34 -1.17 23.68
C ALA A 22 -4.27 -2.14 24.42
N GLY A 23 -4.33 -3.40 23.97
CA GLY A 23 -5.11 -4.46 24.61
C GLY A 23 -4.55 -4.92 25.95
N GLU A 24 -3.22 -4.90 26.09
CA GLU A 24 -2.49 -5.33 27.30
C GLU A 24 -2.28 -4.18 28.30
N ALA A 25 -2.45 -2.93 27.88
CA ALA A 25 -2.23 -1.76 28.72
C ALA A 25 -3.16 -1.73 29.94
N ALA A 26 -2.56 -1.75 31.14
CA ALA A 26 -3.28 -1.62 32.41
C ALA A 26 -3.70 -0.16 32.73
N LEU A 27 -3.05 0.83 32.11
CA LEU A 27 -3.32 2.25 32.32
C LEU A 27 -3.96 2.86 31.07
N GLU A 28 -5.00 3.65 31.27
CA GLU A 28 -5.75 4.29 30.17
C GLU A 28 -4.87 5.23 29.33
N ASN A 29 -3.94 5.94 29.95
CA ASN A 29 -3.02 6.83 29.21
C ASN A 29 -2.09 6.05 28.28
N ALA A 30 -1.63 4.87 28.69
CA ALA A 30 -0.81 3.96 27.88
C ALA A 30 -1.65 3.36 26.76
N ARG A 31 -2.87 2.89 27.06
CA ARG A 31 -3.84 2.41 26.06
C ARG A 31 -4.10 3.46 24.97
N LEU A 32 -4.43 4.68 25.36
CA LEU A 32 -4.70 5.78 24.42
C LEU A 32 -3.47 6.15 23.58
N ARG A 33 -2.26 6.06 24.14
CA ARG A 33 -1.03 6.28 23.39
C ARG A 33 -0.81 5.18 22.35
N ALA A 34 -0.99 3.92 22.73
CA ALA A 34 -0.87 2.78 21.83
C ALA A 34 -1.91 2.83 20.70
N LEU A 35 -3.17 3.17 20.99
CA LEU A 35 -4.22 3.36 19.97
C LEU A 35 -3.88 4.49 18.98
N ARG A 36 -3.28 5.59 19.44
CA ARG A 36 -2.81 6.65 18.52
C ARG A 36 -1.67 6.16 17.62
N SER A 37 -0.77 5.34 18.17
CA SER A 37 0.30 4.71 17.40
C SER A 37 -0.28 3.79 16.33
N GLU A 38 -1.20 2.89 16.70
CA GLU A 38 -1.91 2.03 15.76
C GLU A 38 -2.55 2.85 14.63
N ALA A 39 -3.34 3.87 14.96
CA ALA A 39 -4.01 4.70 13.97
C ALA A 39 -3.03 5.34 12.97
N ALA A 40 -1.88 5.84 13.45
CA ALA A 40 -0.84 6.40 12.59
C ALA A 40 -0.22 5.35 11.65
N TRP A 41 0.06 4.14 12.17
CA TRP A 41 0.59 3.03 11.36
C TRP A 41 -0.41 2.56 10.30
N ARG A 42 -1.69 2.44 10.66
CA ARG A 42 -2.77 2.10 9.71
C ARG A 42 -2.89 3.13 8.60
N GLU A 43 -2.86 4.43 8.94
CA GLU A 43 -2.94 5.49 7.94
C GLU A 43 -1.74 5.48 6.97
N MET A 44 -0.54 5.17 7.48
CA MET A 44 0.64 4.98 6.64
C MET A 44 0.50 3.75 5.72
N ALA A 45 0.02 2.62 6.23
CA ALA A 45 -0.23 1.42 5.42
C ALA A 45 -1.24 1.69 4.30
N ASP A 46 -2.33 2.39 4.61
CA ASP A 46 -3.36 2.77 3.64
C ASP A 46 -2.80 3.66 2.52
N ARG A 47 -1.97 4.66 2.88
CA ARG A 47 -1.28 5.50 1.90
C ARG A 47 -0.38 4.68 0.98
N THR A 48 0.41 3.76 1.55
CA THR A 48 1.28 2.86 0.79
C THR A 48 0.47 1.98 -0.16
N LEU A 49 -0.62 1.39 0.30
CA LEU A 49 -1.50 0.55 -0.52
C LEU A 49 -2.16 1.33 -1.65
N ARG A 50 -2.64 2.55 -1.40
CA ARG A 50 -3.19 3.44 -2.43
C ARG A 50 -2.15 3.75 -3.50
N MET A 51 -0.92 4.09 -3.11
CA MET A 51 0.16 4.34 -4.05
C MET A 51 0.50 3.11 -4.90
N GLN A 52 0.51 1.90 -4.31
CA GLN A 52 0.71 0.67 -5.08
C GLN A 52 -0.37 0.49 -6.15
N LYS A 53 -1.65 0.66 -5.77
CA LYS A 53 -2.79 0.52 -6.68
C LYS A 53 -2.72 1.52 -7.83
N GLU A 54 -2.40 2.78 -7.57
CA GLU A 54 -2.26 3.79 -8.62
C GLU A 54 -1.08 3.50 -9.55
N ARG A 55 0.05 3.02 -9.02
CA ARG A 55 1.19 2.58 -9.85
C ARG A 55 0.81 1.40 -10.75
N GLU A 56 0.08 0.43 -10.23
CA GLU A 56 -0.38 -0.70 -11.02
C GLU A 56 -1.37 -0.27 -12.12
N LYS A 57 -2.33 0.60 -11.77
CA LYS A 57 -3.27 1.19 -12.74
C LYS A 57 -2.54 1.93 -13.86
N ALA A 58 -1.56 2.75 -13.52
CA ALA A 58 -0.73 3.47 -14.50
C ALA A 58 0.09 2.50 -15.37
N ARG A 59 0.64 1.43 -14.78
CA ARG A 59 1.36 0.38 -15.54
C ARG A 59 0.45 -0.27 -16.57
N ARG A 60 -0.73 -0.74 -16.15
CA ARG A 60 -1.72 -1.35 -17.07
C ARG A 60 -2.14 -0.39 -18.17
N ALA A 61 -2.40 0.87 -17.85
CA ALA A 61 -2.77 1.88 -18.85
C ALA A 61 -1.68 2.07 -19.92
N ARG A 62 -0.40 2.08 -19.53
CA ARG A 62 0.74 2.15 -20.46
C ARG A 62 0.87 0.88 -21.31
N GLU A 63 0.70 -0.30 -20.70
CA GLU A 63 0.70 -1.58 -21.43
C GLU A 63 -0.40 -1.60 -22.50
N LEU A 64 -1.63 -1.20 -22.14
CA LEU A 64 -2.75 -1.05 -23.08
C LEU A 64 -2.44 -0.06 -24.21
N GLN A 65 -1.87 1.12 -23.90
CA GLN A 65 -1.47 2.09 -24.93
C GLN A 65 -0.39 1.55 -25.86
N SER A 66 0.64 0.88 -25.32
CA SER A 66 1.69 0.28 -26.15
C SER A 66 1.13 -0.79 -27.08
N PHE A 67 0.23 -1.64 -26.60
CA PHE A 67 -0.43 -2.66 -27.43
C PHE A 67 -1.29 -2.02 -28.52
N ALA A 68 -2.08 -1.00 -28.18
CA ALA A 68 -2.91 -0.27 -29.14
C ALA A 68 -2.08 0.50 -30.19
N MET A 69 -0.86 0.93 -29.87
CA MET A 69 0.06 1.59 -30.80
C MET A 69 0.75 0.60 -31.75
N LEU A 70 0.94 -0.67 -31.36
CA LEU A 70 1.54 -1.71 -32.19
C LEU A 70 0.55 -2.32 -33.22
N GLU A 71 -0.75 -2.28 -32.94
CA GLU A 71 -1.82 -2.72 -33.85
C GLU A 71 -1.84 -1.98 -35.22
N PRO A 72 -1.75 -0.64 -35.31
CA PRO A 72 -1.71 0.07 -36.58
C PRO A 72 -0.42 -0.19 -37.39
N GLU A 73 0.74 -0.35 -36.74
CA GLU A 73 1.99 -0.71 -37.44
C GLU A 73 1.93 -2.12 -38.04
N ARG A 74 1.32 -3.09 -37.35
CA ARG A 74 1.13 -4.46 -37.87
C ARG A 74 0.17 -4.52 -39.06
N LYS A 75 -0.85 -3.66 -39.12
CA LYS A 75 -1.78 -3.59 -40.26
C LYS A 75 -1.21 -2.82 -41.46
N ALA A 76 -0.14 -2.05 -41.25
CA ALA A 76 0.56 -1.29 -42.29
C ALA A 76 1.79 -2.01 -42.86
N ALA A 77 2.18 -3.17 -42.32
CA ALA A 77 3.21 -4.01 -42.88
C ALA A 77 2.65 -4.82 -44.08
N PRO A 78 3.32 -4.78 -45.26
CA PRO A 78 2.85 -5.41 -46.50
C PRO A 78 2.91 -6.94 -46.48
#